data_AF-A0A7C2D1B5-F1
#
_entry.id   AF-A0A7C2D1B5-F1
#
_cell.length_a   1.000
_cell.length_b   1.000
_cell.length_c   1.000
_cell.angle_alpha   90.00
_cell.angle_beta   90.00
_cell.angle_gamma   90.00
#
_symmetry.space_group_name_H-M   'P 1'
#
loop_
_entity.id
_entity.type
_entity.pdbx_description
1 polymer ?
#
loop_
_entity_poly.entity_id
_entity_poly.type
_entity_poly.pdbx_seq_one_letter_code
_entity_poly.pdbx_strand_id
1 'polypeptide(L)'
;MTAERHEEIRRMLSAWLDGELTQVEEQRVRVHLEDCAECRRACEDMARLQEMTRSLRFAGPGEDRMKEIEKSLMVQAPRRLGWLFLVGGLAAWLVYAAVMAARHWRPPTVEELIAGAVVIGFVMLLVSVLMERVRQLRYDRYRRIQK
;
A
#
# COMPACT_ATOMS: atom_id res chain seq x y z
N MET A 1 -39.26 -26.32 0.85
CA MET A 1 -37.82 -26.02 1.06
C MET A 1 -37.22 -25.22 -0.12
N THR A 2 -37.96 -24.26 -0.69
CA THR A 2 -37.60 -23.56 -1.94
C THR A 2 -37.46 -22.05 -1.78
N ALA A 3 -38.25 -21.42 -0.89
CA ALA A 3 -38.22 -19.97 -0.69
C ALA A 3 -36.91 -19.44 -0.09
N GLU A 4 -36.36 -20.09 0.94
CA GLU A 4 -35.09 -19.66 1.57
C GLU A 4 -33.91 -19.73 0.59
N ARG A 5 -33.86 -20.76 -0.26
CA ARG A 5 -32.82 -20.91 -1.29
C ARG A 5 -32.92 -19.82 -2.37
N HIS A 6 -34.13 -19.40 -2.76
CA HIS A 6 -34.30 -18.31 -3.72
C HIS A 6 -33.74 -16.99 -3.16
N GLU A 7 -34.00 -16.70 -1.89
CA GLU A 7 -33.52 -15.48 -1.23
C GLU A 7 -32.00 -15.47 -1.06
N GLU A 8 -31.40 -16.61 -0.71
CA GLU A 8 -29.94 -16.75 -0.63
C GLU A 8 -29.29 -16.53 -2.00
N ILE A 9 -29.79 -17.18 -3.06
CA ILE A 9 -29.24 -17.02 -4.41
C ILE A 9 -29.41 -15.58 -4.91
N ARG A 10 -30.55 -14.92 -4.65
CA ARG A 10 -30.76 -13.51 -5.00
C ARG A 10 -29.69 -12.59 -4.41
N ARG A 11 -29.27 -12.82 -3.16
CA ARG A 11 -28.20 -12.04 -2.52
C ARG A 11 -26.84 -12.29 -3.15
N MET A 12 -26.63 -13.47 -3.71
CA MET A 12 -25.38 -13.86 -4.37
C MET A 12 -25.27 -13.40 -5.82
N LEU A 13 -26.36 -12.95 -6.46
CA LEU A 13 -26.37 -12.58 -7.88
C LEU A 13 -25.42 -11.41 -8.21
N SER A 14 -25.32 -10.38 -7.35
CA SER A 14 -24.39 -9.27 -7.58
C SER A 14 -22.93 -9.74 -7.53
N ALA A 15 -22.57 -10.49 -6.48
CA ALA A 15 -21.24 -11.05 -6.32
C ALA A 15 -20.89 -12.03 -7.46
N TRP A 16 -21.87 -12.76 -7.98
CA TRP A 16 -21.71 -13.62 -9.16
C TRP A 16 -21.39 -12.80 -10.42
N LEU A 17 -22.12 -11.71 -10.67
CA LEU A 17 -21.89 -10.81 -11.81
C LEU A 17 -20.53 -10.09 -11.72
N ASP A 18 -20.05 -9.80 -10.51
CA ASP A 18 -18.75 -9.17 -10.27
C ASP A 18 -17.59 -10.18 -10.22
N GLY A 19 -17.88 -11.49 -10.23
CA GLY A 19 -16.88 -12.56 -10.19
C GLY A 19 -16.23 -12.77 -8.82
N GLU A 20 -16.89 -12.36 -7.74
CA GLU A 20 -16.37 -12.40 -6.36
C GLU A 20 -16.74 -13.68 -5.59
N LEU A 21 -17.51 -14.59 -6.19
CA LEU A 21 -17.91 -15.84 -5.56
C LEU A 21 -16.80 -16.89 -5.60
N THR A 22 -16.76 -17.75 -4.58
CA THR A 22 -15.95 -18.96 -4.61
C THR A 22 -16.48 -19.95 -5.66
N GLN A 23 -15.64 -20.88 -6.11
CA GLN A 23 -16.04 -21.88 -7.12
C GLN A 23 -17.27 -22.73 -6.68
N VAL A 24 -17.38 -23.02 -5.38
CA VAL A 24 -18.52 -23.77 -4.82
C VAL A 24 -19.79 -22.93 -4.89
N GLU A 25 -19.70 -21.65 -4.52
CA GLU A 25 -20.81 -20.71 -4.54
C GLU A 25 -21.31 -20.43 -5.96
N GLU A 26 -20.37 -20.23 -6.89
CA GLU A 26 -20.66 -20.03 -8.31
C GLU A 26 -21.42 -21.23 -8.88
N GLN A 27 -21.01 -22.46 -8.54
CA GLN A 27 -21.71 -23.67 -8.99
C GLN A 27 -23.14 -23.75 -8.43
N ARG A 28 -23.35 -23.35 -7.17
CA ARG A 28 -24.71 -23.30 -6.58
C ARG A 28 -25.61 -22.31 -7.30
N VAL A 29 -25.09 -21.12 -7.61
CA VAL A 29 -25.82 -20.08 -8.37
C VAL A 29 -26.13 -20.58 -9.77
N ARG A 30 -25.16 -21.16 -10.48
CA ARG A 30 -25.34 -21.70 -11.83
C ARG A 30 -26.45 -22.76 -11.90
N VAL A 31 -26.40 -23.78 -11.03
CA VAL A 31 -27.44 -24.82 -10.96
C VAL A 31 -28.81 -24.21 -10.65
N HIS A 32 -28.87 -23.23 -9.73
CA HIS A 32 -30.15 -22.58 -9.43
C HIS A 32 -30.71 -21.77 -10.60
N LEU A 33 -29.86 -21.09 -11.36
CA LEU A 33 -30.26 -20.32 -12.53
C LEU A 33 -30.81 -21.23 -13.63
N GLU A 34 -30.31 -22.46 -13.77
CA GLU A 34 -30.84 -23.47 -14.71
C GLU A 34 -32.28 -23.86 -14.39
N ASP A 35 -32.62 -24.00 -13.10
CA ASP A 35 -33.95 -24.44 -12.66
C ASP A 35 -34.95 -23.30 -12.35
N CYS A 36 -34.47 -22.08 -12.11
CA CYS A 36 -35.30 -20.96 -11.63
C CYS A 36 -35.36 -19.79 -12.63
N ALA A 37 -36.50 -19.67 -13.33
CA ALA A 37 -36.75 -18.56 -14.26
C ALA A 37 -36.81 -17.18 -13.58
N GLU A 38 -37.25 -17.11 -12.32
CA GLU A 38 -37.36 -15.86 -11.57
C GLU A 38 -35.97 -15.28 -11.24
N CYS A 39 -35.06 -16.12 -10.74
CA CYS A 39 -33.68 -15.70 -10.44
C CYS A 39 -32.90 -15.38 -11.72
N ARG A 40 -33.18 -16.08 -12.82
CA ARG A 40 -32.59 -15.78 -14.13
C ARG A 40 -32.95 -14.39 -14.63
N ARG A 41 -34.24 -14.03 -14.58
CA ARG A 41 -34.71 -12.68 -14.95
C ARG A 41 -34.07 -11.60 -14.08
N ALA A 42 -34.02 -11.82 -12.76
CA ALA A 42 -33.38 -10.87 -11.84
C ALA A 42 -31.88 -10.66 -12.17
N CYS A 43 -31.17 -11.73 -12.51
CA CYS A 43 -29.76 -11.65 -12.91
C CYS A 43 -29.57 -10.89 -14.24
N GLU A 44 -30.42 -11.16 -15.23
CA GLU A 44 -30.42 -10.47 -16.53
C GLU A 44 -30.70 -8.96 -16.37
N ASP A 45 -31.64 -8.58 -15.51
CA ASP A 45 -31.96 -7.18 -15.21
C ASP A 45 -30.77 -6.45 -14.58
N MET A 46 -30.09 -7.09 -13.61
CA MET A 46 -28.88 -6.53 -12.99
C MET A 46 -27.73 -6.40 -14.00
N ALA A 47 -27.52 -7.41 -14.84
CA ALA A 47 -26.51 -7.37 -15.90
C ALA A 47 -26.76 -6.24 -16.90
N ARG A 48 -28.03 -6.01 -17.27
CA ARG A 48 -28.43 -4.90 -18.15
C ARG A 48 -28.11 -3.54 -17.53
N LEU A 49 -28.41 -3.35 -16.24
CA LEU A 49 -28.09 -2.11 -15.51
C LEU A 49 -26.58 -1.88 -15.42
N GLN A 50 -25.80 -2.94 -15.19
CA GLN A 50 -24.34 -2.86 -15.16
C GLN A 50 -23.78 -2.42 -16.52
N GLU A 51 -24.30 -2.99 -17.61
CA GLU A 51 -23.88 -2.63 -18.97
C GLU A 51 -24.23 -1.17 -19.31
N MET A 52 -25.45 -0.73 -18.98
CA MET A 52 -25.84 0.68 -19.15
C MET A 52 -24.90 1.61 -18.39
N THR A 53 -24.55 1.26 -17.15
CA THR A 53 -23.65 2.06 -16.32
C THR A 53 -22.21 2.05 -16.86
N ARG A 54 -21.72 0.91 -17.37
CA ARG A 54 -20.40 0.81 -18.02
C ARG A 54 -20.32 1.62 -19.32
N SER A 55 -21.44 1.75 -20.03
CA SER A 55 -21.51 2.55 -21.26
C SER A 55 -21.45 4.07 -21.00
N LEU A 56 -21.68 4.50 -19.75
CA LEU A 56 -21.49 5.88 -19.36
C LEU A 56 -19.99 6.21 -19.41
N ARG A 57 -19.61 7.01 -20.40
CA ARG A 57 -18.28 7.61 -20.50
C ARG A 57 -18.10 8.61 -19.36
N PHE A 58 -17.54 8.16 -18.24
CA PHE A 58 -16.99 9.06 -17.25
C PHE A 58 -15.81 9.80 -17.89
N ALA A 59 -15.87 11.13 -17.92
CA ALA A 59 -14.72 11.94 -18.30
C ALA A 59 -13.63 11.69 -17.25
N GLY A 60 -12.67 10.82 -17.57
CA GLY A 60 -11.50 10.61 -16.74
C GLY A 60 -10.74 11.93 -16.55
N PRO A 61 -10.07 12.14 -15.41
CA PRO A 61 -9.22 13.30 -15.24
C PRO A 61 -8.20 13.33 -16.40
N GLY A 62 -8.05 14.48 -17.05
CA GLY A 62 -7.12 14.64 -18.18
C GLY A 62 -5.72 14.15 -17.81
N GLU A 63 -4.98 13.61 -18.79
CA GLU A 63 -3.68 12.96 -18.57
C GLU A 63 -2.70 13.82 -17.75
N ASP A 64 -2.80 15.15 -17.85
CA ASP A 64 -1.99 16.10 -17.08
C ASP A 64 -2.28 16.05 -15.58
N ARG A 65 -3.55 15.91 -15.20
CA ARG A 65 -3.97 15.71 -13.80
C ARG A 65 -3.53 14.34 -13.29
N MET A 66 -3.56 13.31 -14.13
CA MET A 66 -3.08 11.98 -13.77
C MET A 66 -1.58 12.02 -13.45
N LYS A 67 -0.78 12.67 -14.30
CA LYS A 67 0.66 12.88 -14.07
C LYS A 67 0.95 13.72 -12.84
N GLU A 68 0.10 14.70 -12.51
CA GLU A 68 0.23 15.50 -11.29
C GLU A 68 -0.03 14.67 -10.03
N ILE A 69 -1.02 13.77 -10.08
CA ILE A 69 -1.30 12.81 -9.00
C ILE A 69 -0.13 11.83 -8.86
N GLU A 70 0.35 11.23 -9.95
CA GLU A 70 1.52 10.35 -9.93
C GLU A 70 2.78 11.04 -9.39
N LYS A 71 3.03 12.30 -9.81
CA LYS A 71 4.17 13.09 -9.31
C LYS A 71 4.02 13.49 -7.85
N SER A 72 2.81 13.78 -7.37
CA SER A 72 2.57 14.11 -5.96
C SER A 72 2.69 12.88 -5.05
N LEU A 73 2.43 11.69 -5.59
CA LEU A 73 2.71 10.40 -4.94
C LEU A 73 4.20 10.05 -4.98
N MET A 74 4.95 10.47 -6.01
CA MET A 74 6.41 10.39 -6.06
C MET A 74 7.08 11.48 -5.20
N VAL A 75 7.00 11.31 -3.89
CA VAL A 75 8.07 11.57 -2.91
C VAL A 75 9.27 12.42 -3.39
N GLN A 76 9.10 13.73 -3.55
CA GLN A 76 10.22 14.61 -3.94
C GLN A 76 11.06 15.14 -2.76
N ALA A 77 10.76 14.78 -1.51
CA ALA A 77 11.41 15.41 -0.35
C ALA A 77 11.90 14.48 0.77
N PRO A 78 12.72 13.43 0.49
CA PRO A 78 13.56 12.84 1.54
C PRO A 78 15.06 12.86 1.23
N ARG A 79 15.46 13.06 -0.04
CA ARG A 79 16.86 12.92 -0.46
C ARG A 79 17.80 13.91 0.23
N ARG A 80 17.37 15.17 0.40
CA ARG A 80 18.20 16.21 1.02
C ARG A 80 18.41 15.99 2.52
N LEU A 81 17.37 15.58 3.24
CA LEU A 81 17.47 15.32 4.68
C LEU A 81 18.27 14.05 4.95
N GLY A 82 18.03 12.99 4.17
CA GLY A 82 18.82 11.76 4.24
C GLY A 82 20.31 12.02 3.98
N TRP A 83 20.65 12.82 2.98
CA TRP A 83 22.05 13.14 2.66
C TRP A 83 22.71 14.02 3.73
N LEU A 84 21.97 14.96 4.33
CA LEU A 84 22.48 15.81 5.42
C LEU A 84 22.83 14.98 6.66
N PHE A 85 21.98 14.02 7.03
CA PHE A 85 22.24 13.10 8.14
C PHE A 85 23.38 12.11 7.83
N LEU A 86 23.51 11.65 6.58
CA LEU A 86 24.60 10.79 6.13
C LEU A 86 25.96 11.48 6.26
N VAL A 87 26.06 12.68 5.69
CA VAL A 87 27.28 13.49 5.73
C VAL A 87 27.59 13.92 7.16
N GLY A 88 26.57 14.30 7.93
CA GLY A 88 26.73 14.65 9.34
C GLY A 88 27.23 13.48 10.20
N GLY A 89 26.69 12.28 10.01
CA GLY A 89 27.11 11.08 10.71
C GLY A 89 28.55 10.66 10.38
N LEU A 90 28.92 10.71 9.09
CA LEU A 90 30.28 10.43 8.65
C LEU A 90 31.28 11.46 9.22
N ALA A 91 30.93 12.75 9.19
CA ALA A 91 31.77 13.81 9.74
C ALA A 91 31.96 13.65 11.25
N ALA A 92 30.89 13.36 12.00
CA ALA A 92 30.97 13.12 13.44
C ALA A 92 31.85 11.91 13.78
N TRP A 93 31.79 10.84 12.98
CA TRP A 93 32.65 9.67 13.17
C TRP A 93 34.13 9.97 12.91
N LEU A 94 34.43 10.68 11.82
CA LEU A 94 35.80 11.07 11.49
C LEU A 94 36.38 11.99 12.57
N VAL A 95 35.58 12.91 13.11
CA VAL A 95 35.98 13.76 14.24
C VAL A 95 36.23 12.93 15.49
N TYR A 96 35.35 11.97 15.81
CA TYR A 96 35.55 11.08 16.94
C TYR A 96 36.84 10.26 16.81
N ALA A 97 37.07 9.64 15.65
CA ALA A 97 38.27 8.87 15.36
C ALA A 97 39.55 9.73 15.45
N ALA A 98 39.51 10.97 14.93
CA ALA A 98 40.64 11.89 14.99
C ALA A 98 40.95 12.37 16.42
N VAL A 99 39.91 12.70 17.21
CA VAL A 99 40.07 13.11 18.62
C VAL A 99 40.61 11.95 19.47
N MET A 100 40.12 10.73 19.22
CA MET A 100 40.58 9.53 19.93
C MET A 100 42.05 9.23 19.64
N ALA A 101 42.46 9.31 18.36
CA ALA A 101 43.85 9.13 17.94
C ALA A 101 44.79 10.23 18.47
N ALA A 102 44.30 11.47 18.63
CA ALA A 102 45.08 12.56 19.20
C ALA A 102 45.21 12.47 20.73
N ARG A 103 44.20 11.94 21.43
CA ARG A 103 44.15 11.84 22.89
C ARG A 103 44.89 10.61 23.43
N HIS A 104 44.87 9.50 22.70
CA HIS A 104 45.61 8.30 23.06
C HIS A 104 46.73 8.09 22.04
N TRP A 105 47.99 8.17 22.47
CA TRP A 105 49.16 7.80 21.66
C TRP A 105 49.28 6.27 21.49
N ARG A 106 48.14 5.56 21.46
CA ARG A 106 47.98 4.14 21.18
C ARG A 106 47.14 4.02 19.91
N PRO A 107 47.54 3.20 18.91
CA PRO A 107 46.72 2.99 17.73
C PRO A 107 45.36 2.39 18.15
N PRO A 108 44.25 2.86 17.57
CA PRO A 108 42.94 2.31 17.86
C PRO A 108 42.93 0.82 17.49
N THR A 109 42.44 -0.02 18.39
CA THR A 109 42.24 -1.43 18.10
C THR A 109 41.13 -1.59 17.06
N VAL A 110 41.28 -2.60 16.20
CA VAL A 110 40.34 -2.87 15.10
C VAL A 110 38.90 -3.06 15.61
N GLU A 111 38.76 -3.58 16.83
CA GLU A 111 37.49 -3.79 17.52
C GLU A 111 36.73 -2.48 17.79
N GLU A 112 37.41 -1.41 18.20
CA GLU A 112 36.78 -0.11 18.49
C GLU A 112 36.29 0.58 17.19
N LEU A 113 37.05 0.41 16.11
CA LEU A 113 36.68 0.90 14.78
C LEU A 113 35.45 0.18 14.23
N ILE A 114 35.42 -1.15 14.35
CA ILE A 114 34.28 -1.98 13.91
C ILE A 114 33.04 -1.65 14.75
N ALA A 115 33.17 -1.53 16.07
CA ALA A 115 32.06 -1.16 16.94
C ALA A 115 31.49 0.22 16.57
N GLY A 116 32.34 1.20 16.30
CA GLY A 116 31.93 2.52 15.84
C GLY A 116 31.17 2.48 14.50
N ALA A 117 31.69 1.75 13.52
CA ALA A 117 31.06 1.60 12.21
C ALA A 117 29.68 0.93 12.30
N VAL A 118 29.54 -0.10 13.15
CA VAL A 118 28.27 -0.80 13.38
C VAL A 118 27.25 0.12 14.03
N VAL A 119 27.64 0.87 15.06
CA VAL A 119 26.72 1.80 15.76
C VAL A 119 26.24 2.89 14.80
N ILE A 120 27.12 3.43 13.96
CA ILE A 120 26.74 4.46 12.99
C ILE A 120 25.83 3.90 11.90
N GLY A 121 26.16 2.72 11.36
CA GLY A 121 25.30 2.04 10.40
C GLY A 121 23.92 1.78 10.97
N PHE A 122 23.84 1.34 12.23
CA PHE A 122 22.58 1.08 12.92
C PHE A 122 21.76 2.36 13.15
N VAL A 123 22.39 3.43 13.63
CA VAL A 123 21.72 4.74 13.81
C VAL A 123 21.21 5.27 12.47
N MET A 124 22.00 5.14 11.41
CA MET A 124 21.63 5.60 10.07
C MET A 124 20.42 4.83 9.51
N LEU A 125 20.37 3.50 9.71
CA LEU A 125 19.21 2.69 9.36
C LEU A 125 17.97 3.07 10.18
N LEU A 126 18.12 3.23 11.49
CA LEU A 126 17.03 3.64 12.38
C LEU A 126 16.43 4.98 11.96
N VAL A 127 17.27 5.97 11.65
CA VAL A 127 16.83 7.29 11.19
C VAL A 127 16.13 7.20 9.83
N SER A 128 16.65 6.40 8.89
CA SER A 128 16.01 6.19 7.59
C SER A 128 14.58 5.64 7.76
N VAL A 129 14.43 4.60 8.58
CA VAL A 129 13.13 3.97 8.85
C VAL A 129 12.19 4.91 9.62
N LEU A 130 12.69 5.64 10.62
CA LEU A 130 11.89 6.57 11.41
C LEU A 130 11.32 7.70 10.54
N MET A 131 12.16 8.25 9.65
CA MET A 131 11.76 9.27 8.69
C MET A 131 10.71 8.75 7.70
N GLU A 132 10.89 7.54 7.19
CA GLU A 132 9.94 6.88 6.29
C GLU A 132 8.58 6.66 6.99
N ARG A 133 8.61 6.27 8.26
CA ARG A 133 7.41 5.97 9.05
C ARG A 133 6.62 7.21 9.47
N VAL A 134 7.30 8.29 9.89
CA VAL A 134 6.66 9.59 10.17
C VAL A 134 5.96 10.13 8.92
N ARG A 135 6.52 9.85 7.75
CA ARG A 135 5.99 10.31 6.47
C ARG A 135 4.74 9.54 6.03
N GLN A 136 4.72 8.22 6.22
CA GLN A 136 3.51 7.42 6.02
C GLN A 136 2.36 7.88 6.93
N LEU A 137 2.63 8.17 8.21
CA LEU A 137 1.61 8.67 9.14
C LEU A 137 1.03 10.03 8.73
N ARG A 138 1.83 10.89 8.09
CA ARG A 138 1.37 12.20 7.59
C ARG A 138 0.51 12.08 6.32
N TYR A 139 0.61 10.96 5.59
CA TYR A 139 -0.12 10.73 4.34
C TYR A 139 -1.28 9.74 4.47
N ASP A 140 -1.52 9.21 5.67
CA ASP A 140 -2.67 8.34 5.94
C ASP A 140 -3.98 9.16 6.01
N ARG A 141 -4.42 9.60 4.83
CA ARG A 141 -5.68 10.32 4.60
C ARG A 141 -6.90 9.39 4.63
N TYR A 142 -6.70 8.07 4.64
CA TYR A 142 -7.77 7.06 4.66
C TYR A 142 -8.15 6.56 6.05
N ARG A 143 -7.42 6.95 7.10
CA ARG A 143 -7.81 6.67 8.49
C ARG A 143 -9.16 7.29 8.93
N ARG A 144 -9.81 8.09 8.08
CA ARG A 144 -11.11 8.73 8.35
C ARG A 144 -12.33 8.07 7.70
N ILE A 145 -12.19 6.87 7.16
CA ILE A 145 -13.34 6.05 6.76
C ILE A 145 -13.46 4.89 7.75
N GLN A 146 -14.07 5.17 8.90
CA GLN A 146 -14.60 4.10 9.75
C GLN A 146 -15.87 3.56 9.10
N LYS A 147 -15.98 2.22 9.11
CA LYS A 147 -17.10 1.41 8.62
C LYS A 147 -18.42 1.80 9.27
#